data_AF-A0AAW4UHB2-F1
#
_entry.id   AF-A0AAW4UHB2-F1
#
_cell.length_a   1.000
_cell.length_b   1.000
_cell.length_c   1.000
_cell.angle_alpha   90.00
_cell.angle_beta   90.00
_cell.angle_gamma   90.00
#
_symmetry.space_group_name_H-M   'P 1'
#
loop_
_entity.id
_entity.type
_entity.pdbx_description
1 polymer ?
#
loop_
_entity_poly.entity_id
_entity_poly.type
_entity_poly.pdbx_seq_one_letter_code
_entity_poly.pdbx_strand_id
1 'polypeptide(L)' 'MSNSSNGNSGKTSGGIGFFGVLQLILITLKLCKVITWSWWLVLLPIWIGLGLTAILIVIIVIAALLK' A
#
# COMPACT_ATOMS: atom_id res chain seq x y z
N MET A 1 21.71 -43.44 -2.53
CA MET A 1 21.84 -42.00 -2.84
C MET A 1 20.58 -41.30 -2.34
N SER A 2 20.62 -40.66 -1.17
CA SER A 2 19.45 -40.00 -0.55
C SER A 2 19.48 -38.50 -0.87
N ASN A 3 18.50 -38.01 -1.63
CA ASN A 3 18.36 -36.59 -1.96
C ASN A 3 17.49 -35.91 -0.89
N SER A 4 18.11 -35.11 -0.01
CA SER A 4 17.40 -34.25 0.95
C SER A 4 16.96 -32.96 0.26
N SER A 5 15.66 -32.85 0.00
CA SER A 5 15.02 -31.61 -0.44
C SER A 5 14.80 -30.70 0.78
N ASN A 6 15.70 -29.73 1.00
CA ASN A 6 15.55 -28.73 2.06
C ASN A 6 14.50 -27.70 1.65
N GLY A 7 13.26 -27.89 2.10
CA GLY A 7 12.17 -26.92 1.94
C GLY A 7 12.39 -25.72 2.87
N ASN A 8 13.07 -24.68 2.39
CA ASN A 8 13.08 -23.40 3.09
C ASN A 8 11.71 -22.72 2.92
N SER A 9 10.78 -23.04 3.81
CA SER A 9 9.53 -22.30 3.98
C SER A 9 9.86 -20.94 4.60
N GLY A 10 10.32 -20.01 3.77
CA GLY A 10 10.52 -18.61 4.14
C GLY A 10 9.18 -18.06 4.62
N LYS A 11 9.02 -17.97 5.94
CA LYS A 11 7.84 -17.40 6.57
C LYS A 11 7.84 -15.91 6.23
N THR A 12 6.98 -15.50 5.32
CA THR A 12 6.75 -14.10 4.99
C THR A 12 5.98 -13.46 6.14
N SER A 13 6.71 -12.87 7.08
CA SER A 13 6.13 -12.03 8.13
C SER A 13 5.69 -10.70 7.52
N GLY A 14 4.49 -10.67 6.96
CA GLY A 14 3.84 -9.47 6.45
C GLY A 14 3.33 -8.59 7.60
N GLY A 15 4.18 -7.70 8.10
CA GLY A 15 3.78 -6.65 9.04
C GLY A 15 3.04 -5.52 8.32
N ILE A 16 2.14 -4.83 9.03
CA ILE A 16 1.53 -3.58 8.54
C ILE A 16 2.67 -2.60 8.21
N GLY A 17 2.74 -2.16 6.96
CA GLY A 17 3.76 -1.21 6.52
C GLY A 17 3.64 0.10 7.29
N PHE A 18 4.76 0.80 7.46
CA PHE A 18 4.82 2.12 8.11
C PHE A 18 3.73 3.09 7.63
N PHE A 19 3.41 3.05 6.33
CA PHE A 19 2.33 3.83 5.72
C PHE A 19 0.94 3.52 6.27
N GLY A 20 0.64 2.27 6.65
CA GLY A 20 -0.64 1.89 7.23
C GLY A 20 -0.85 2.49 8.62
N VAL A 21 0.20 2.46 9.45
CA VAL A 21 0.18 3.08 10.79
C VAL A 21 0.07 4.60 10.68
N LEU A 22 0.83 5.21 9.77
CA LEU A 22 0.75 6.66 9.49
C LEU A 22 -0.66 7.07 9.07
N GLN A 23 -1.31 6.28 8.21
CA GLN A 23 -2.71 6.48 7.79
C GLN A 23 -3.65 6.53 9.00
N LEU A 24 -3.56 5.52 9.88
CA LEU A 24 -4.39 5.41 11.07
C LEU A 24 -4.16 6.57 12.02
N ILE A 25 -2.91 6.94 12.28
CA ILE A 25 -2.57 8.06 13.18
C ILE A 25 -3.16 9.38 12.67
N LEU A 26 -3.07 9.67 11.36
CA LEU A 26 -3.64 10.89 10.77
C LEU A 26 -5.18 10.91 10.87
N ILE A 27 -5.83 9.76 10.70
CA ILE A 27 -7.28 9.60 10.87
C ILE A 27 -7.67 9.83 12.33
N THR A 28 -6.99 9.16 13.27
CA THR A 28 -7.27 9.27 14.71
C THR A 28 -7.07 10.69 15.23
N LEU A 29 -5.99 11.38 14.87
CA LEU A 29 -5.78 12.79 15.28
C LEU A 29 -6.90 13.72 14.80
N LYS A 30 -7.45 13.47 13.61
CA LYS A 30 -8.54 14.25 13.03
C LYS A 30 -9.88 13.99 13.73
N LEU A 31 -10.13 12.75 14.15
CA LEU A 31 -11.27 12.37 14.98
C LEU A 31 -11.18 12.91 16.41
N CYS A 32 -9.97 12.93 16.98
CA CYS A 32 -9.68 13.60 18.25
C CYS A 32 -9.79 15.14 18.17
N LYS A 33 -10.19 15.69 17.01
CA LYS A 33 -10.48 17.11 16.77
C LYS A 33 -9.29 18.04 17.10
N VAL A 34 -8.06 17.51 17.04
CA VAL A 34 -6.81 18.26 17.26
C VAL A 34 -6.49 19.15 16.06
N ILE A 35 -7.02 18.83 14.87
CA ILE A 35 -6.67 19.46 13.60
C ILE A 35 -7.93 19.74 12.77
N THR A 36 -8.13 20.99 12.30
CA THR A 36 -9.28 21.45 11.48
C THR A 36 -9.15 21.15 9.98
N TRP A 37 -8.08 20.45 9.60
CA TRP A 37 -7.61 20.33 8.23
C TRP A 37 -8.58 19.57 7.31
N SER A 38 -8.37 19.73 6.01
CA SER A 38 -9.24 19.16 5.00
C SER A 38 -9.11 17.62 4.92
N TRP A 39 -10.23 16.92 4.77
CA TRP A 39 -10.27 15.45 4.62
C TRP A 39 -9.44 14.95 3.43
N TRP A 40 -9.34 15.77 2.39
CA TRP A 40 -8.53 15.48 1.21
C TRP A 40 -7.07 15.17 1.54
N LEU A 41 -6.49 15.87 2.52
CA LEU A 41 -5.08 15.74 2.84
C LEU A 41 -4.80 14.58 3.80
N VAL A 42 -5.80 14.15 4.59
CA VAL A 42 -5.73 12.91 5.37
C VAL A 42 -5.81 11.67 4.48
N LEU A 43 -6.54 11.76 3.37
CA LEU A 43 -6.59 10.70 2.37
C LEU A 43 -5.38 10.71 1.43
N LEU A 44 -4.51 11.73 1.48
CA LEU A 44 -3.38 11.89 0.57
C LEU A 44 -2.44 10.68 0.50
N PRO A 45 -2.11 9.98 1.61
CA PRO A 45 -1.30 8.77 1.54
C PRO A 45 -2.04 7.60 0.86
N ILE A 46 -3.39 7.54 0.93
CA ILE A 46 -4.22 6.62 0.15
C ILE A 46 -4.24 7.04 -1.32
N TRP A 47 -4.44 8.32 -1.63
CA TRP A 47 -4.46 8.84 -3.00
C TRP A 47 -3.14 8.62 -3.71
N ILE A 48 -2.00 8.75 -3.02
CA ILE A 48 -0.68 8.49 -3.61
C ILE A 48 -0.53 7.01 -3.97
N GLY A 49 -0.93 6.10 -3.08
CA GLY A 49 -0.83 4.65 -3.32
C GLY A 49 -1.79 4.20 -4.42
N LEU A 50 -3.05 4.63 -4.33
CA LEU A 50 -4.10 4.32 -5.29
C LEU A 50 -3.82 4.93 -6.66
N GLY A 51 -3.36 6.17 -6.70
CA GLY A 51 -2.99 6.87 -7.94
C GLY A 51 -1.81 6.19 -8.64
N LEU A 52 -0.76 5.85 -7.89
CA LEU A 52 0.39 5.14 -8.45
C LEU A 52 -0.02 3.78 -9.03
N THR A 53 -0.81 2.99 -8.30
CA THR A 53 -1.30 1.69 -8.80
C THR A 53 -2.22 1.84 -10.00
N ALA A 54 -3.15 2.79 -9.97
CA ALA A 54 -4.05 3.07 -11.10
C ALA A 54 -3.28 3.48 -12.37
N ILE A 55 -2.30 4.37 -12.25
CA ILE A 55 -1.45 4.79 -13.38
C ILE A 55 -0.71 3.59 -13.96
N LEU A 56 -0.13 2.73 -13.11
CA LEU A 56 0.61 1.55 -13.53
C LEU A 56 -0.28 0.58 -14.31
N ILE A 57 -1.51 0.34 -13.83
CA ILE A 57 -2.51 -0.48 -14.50
C ILE A 57 -2.87 0.12 -15.87
N VAL A 58 -3.14 1.43 -15.93
CA VAL A 58 -3.48 2.11 -17.20
C VAL A 58 -2.35 1.96 -18.23
N ILE A 59 -1.09 2.13 -17.83
CA ILE A 59 0.07 1.95 -18.71
C ILE A 59 0.13 0.52 -19.25
N ILE A 60 -0.06 -0.49 -18.38
CA ILE A 60 -0.06 -1.90 -18.79
C ILE A 60 -1.19 -2.19 -19.78
N VAL A 61 -2.40 -1.68 -19.51
CA VAL A 61 -3.55 -1.85 -20.39
C VAL A 61 -3.29 -1.22 -21.76
N ILE A 62 -2.79 0.01 -21.80
CA ILE A 62 -2.44 0.68 -23.07
C ILE A 62 -1.36 -0.09 -23.82
N ALA A 63 -0.30 -0.54 -23.13
CA ALA A 63 0.76 -1.33 -23.75
C ALA A 63 0.26 -2.68 -24.30
N ALA A 64 -0.71 -3.31 -23.64
CA ALA A 64 -1.34 -4.54 -24.11
C ALA A 64 -2.30 -4.31 -25.28
N LEU A 65 -2.97 -3.15 -25.34
CA LEU A 65 -3.86 -2.78 -26.45
C LEU A 65 -3.10 -2.32 -27.71
N LEU A 66 -1.91 -1.72 -27.52
CA LEU A 66 -1.04 -1.28 -28.61
C LEU A 66 -0.17 -2.41 -29.18
N LYS A 67 -0.13 -3.56 -28.49
CA LYS A 67 0.64 -4.74 -28.87
C LYS A 67 -0.24 -5.72 -29.66
#